data_AF-A0A420VV03-F1
#
_entry.id   AF-A0A420VV03-F1
#
_cell.length_a   1.000
_cell.length_b   1.000
_cell.length_c   1.000
_cell.angle_alpha   90.00
_cell.angle_beta   90.00
_cell.angle_gamma   90.00
#
_symmetry.space_group_name_H-M   'P 1'
#
loop_
_entity.id
_entity.type
_entity.pdbx_description
1 polymer ?
#
loop_
_entity_poly.entity_id
_entity_poly.type
_entity_poly.pdbx_seq_one_letter_code
_entity_poly.pdbx_strand_id
1 'polypeptide(L)'
;MIQQIKPSIRSKAIRQISKATYGFLTGAYCLLVGHGAFAQTAPANASQQQNQSPLKSFQGYYQLPNKVAFIAFDEQDNALHATQLWDQKKRYQLVRKDNTHFESKNEGYSIEFLKNSSGDFSQAKLLGRIVCERVPFDPNKIASLTASQLKQLSGTYLMANDNNFKITIEPSAQGLILKQLWDNKTVSFTPRSELFFLNEDGTFPLTFSVANGKVEQMTCFEKDLWLKAD
;
A
#
# COMPACT_ATOMS: atom_id res chain seq x y z
N MET A 1 -41.01 -11.72 -29.52
CA MET A 1 -40.88 -10.32 -29.05
C MET A 1 -39.67 -10.28 -28.12
N ILE A 2 -38.51 -9.87 -28.66
CA ILE A 2 -37.22 -9.94 -27.94
C ILE A 2 -37.04 -8.59 -27.23
N GLN A 3 -37.11 -8.58 -25.90
CA GLN A 3 -36.75 -7.40 -25.12
C GLN A 3 -35.22 -7.26 -25.12
N GLN A 4 -34.73 -6.22 -25.79
CA GLN A 4 -33.34 -5.80 -25.65
C GLN A 4 -33.13 -5.19 -24.27
N ILE A 5 -32.38 -5.89 -23.42
CA ILE A 5 -31.90 -5.34 -22.16
C ILE A 5 -30.79 -4.34 -22.49
N LYS A 6 -31.06 -3.06 -22.30
CA LYS A 6 -30.04 -2.00 -22.36
C LYS A 6 -28.93 -2.33 -21.35
N PRO A 7 -27.66 -2.37 -21.76
CA PRO A 7 -26.56 -2.55 -20.80
C PRO A 7 -26.50 -1.33 -19.87
N SER A 8 -26.46 -1.59 -18.57
CA SER A 8 -26.34 -0.55 -17.54
C SER A 8 -24.98 0.15 -17.64
N ILE A 9 -24.97 1.44 -17.30
CA ILE A 9 -23.84 2.37 -17.41
C ILE A 9 -22.58 1.87 -16.66
N ARG A 10 -22.72 0.97 -15.67
CA ARG A 10 -21.60 0.37 -14.93
C ARG A 10 -20.71 -0.56 -15.76
N SER A 11 -21.23 -1.17 -16.82
CA SER A 11 -20.43 -2.05 -17.71
C SER A 11 -19.31 -1.32 -18.46
N LYS A 12 -19.38 0.01 -18.57
CA LYS A 12 -18.36 0.84 -19.26
C LYS A 12 -17.24 1.34 -18.34
N ALA A 13 -17.40 1.26 -17.03
CA ALA A 13 -16.42 1.81 -16.08
C ALA A 13 -15.15 0.96 -15.92
N ILE A 14 -15.14 -0.30 -16.37
CA ILE A 14 -14.02 -1.23 -16.13
C ILE A 14 -12.91 -1.10 -17.21
N ARG A 15 -13.06 -0.21 -18.21
CA ARG A 15 -12.16 -0.16 -19.38
C ARG A 15 -11.17 1.01 -19.46
N GLN A 16 -11.07 1.88 -18.45
CA GLN A 16 -10.05 2.93 -18.46
C GLN A 16 -9.51 3.18 -17.05
N ILE A 17 -8.34 2.59 -16.76
CA ILE A 17 -7.44 3.19 -15.77
C ILE A 17 -6.18 3.58 -16.53
N SER A 18 -6.20 4.86 -16.88
CA SER A 18 -5.19 5.62 -17.60
C SER A 18 -3.86 5.66 -16.84
N LYS A 19 -2.77 5.48 -17.60
CA LYS A 19 -1.40 5.79 -17.22
C LYS A 19 -1.33 7.24 -16.71
N ALA A 20 -1.13 7.43 -15.42
CA ALA A 20 -0.86 8.75 -14.85
C ALA A 20 0.65 8.98 -14.84
N THR A 21 1.14 9.60 -15.91
CA THR A 21 2.50 10.16 -16.01
C THR A 21 2.53 11.44 -15.19
N TYR A 22 3.22 11.45 -14.05
CA TYR A 22 3.45 12.69 -13.30
C TYR A 22 4.65 13.43 -13.89
N GLY A 23 4.35 14.51 -14.62
CA GLY A 23 5.31 15.40 -15.26
C GLY A 23 6.03 16.30 -14.26
N PHE A 24 7.30 16.54 -14.57
CA PHE A 24 8.23 17.48 -13.95
C PHE A 24 7.68 18.92 -13.97
N LEU A 25 7.93 19.66 -12.89
CA LEU A 25 8.01 21.12 -12.94
C LEU A 25 9.42 21.56 -12.53
N THR A 26 10.08 22.16 -13.51
CA THR A 26 11.36 22.87 -13.44
C THR A 26 11.17 24.32 -13.00
N GLY A 27 12.18 24.87 -12.32
CA GLY A 27 12.41 26.31 -12.16
C GLY A 27 12.34 26.76 -10.70
N ALA A 28 13.21 27.63 -10.18
CA ALA A 28 14.34 28.35 -10.74
C ALA A 28 15.29 28.77 -9.60
N TYR A 29 16.56 28.97 -9.96
CA TYR A 29 17.63 29.54 -9.14
C TYR A 29 17.29 30.95 -8.63
N CYS A 30 17.74 31.26 -7.40
CA CYS A 30 18.19 32.61 -7.05
C CYS A 30 19.39 32.51 -6.08
N LEU A 31 20.53 33.01 -6.55
CA LEU A 31 21.74 33.31 -5.78
C LEU A 31 21.52 34.60 -5.00
N LEU A 32 21.89 34.63 -3.72
CA LEU A 32 22.36 35.86 -3.08
C LEU A 32 23.56 35.56 -2.19
N VAL A 33 24.66 36.25 -2.50
CA VAL A 33 25.92 36.31 -1.75
C VAL A 33 25.83 37.50 -0.80
N GLY A 34 26.26 37.33 0.45
CA GLY A 34 26.41 38.41 1.43
C GLY A 34 27.46 38.03 2.47
N HIS A 35 28.49 38.86 2.60
CA HIS A 35 29.70 38.61 3.37
C HIS A 35 29.54 38.91 4.87
N GLY A 36 30.19 38.09 5.70
CA GLY A 36 31.05 38.53 6.79
C GLY A 36 30.43 38.91 8.14
N ALA A 37 30.62 38.05 9.15
CA ALA A 37 31.01 38.45 10.50
C ALA A 37 31.60 37.25 11.25
N PHE A 38 32.87 37.36 11.66
CA PHE A 38 33.51 36.45 12.60
C PHE A 38 32.85 36.59 13.97
N ALA A 39 32.25 35.51 14.47
CA ALA A 39 32.00 35.32 15.89
C ALA A 39 32.60 33.97 16.30
N GLN A 40 33.67 34.02 17.08
CA GLN A 40 34.19 32.89 17.82
C GLN A 40 33.17 32.54 18.90
N THR A 41 32.23 31.66 18.57
CA THR A 41 31.43 30.96 19.58
C THR A 41 32.08 29.60 19.84
N ALA A 42 32.35 29.35 21.12
CA ALA A 42 32.83 28.10 21.69
C ALA A 42 32.13 26.86 21.07
N PRO A 43 32.77 25.68 21.06
CA PRO A 43 32.12 24.47 20.59
C PRO A 43 30.96 24.12 21.54
N ALA A 44 29.76 24.58 21.24
CA ALA A 44 28.53 24.03 21.78
C ALA A 44 28.25 22.69 21.07
N ASN A 45 29.17 21.75 21.20
CA ASN A 45 29.08 20.41 20.64
C ASN A 45 28.95 19.40 21.79
N ALA A 46 27.95 19.61 22.65
CA ALA A 46 27.62 18.68 23.72
C ALA A 46 26.19 18.87 24.23
N SER A 47 25.21 19.12 23.36
CA SER A 47 23.79 19.03 23.74
C SER A 47 22.93 18.83 22.49
N GLN A 48 22.47 17.58 22.29
CA GLN A 48 21.43 17.10 21.36
C GLN A 48 21.85 15.88 20.51
N GLN A 49 22.55 14.90 21.10
CA GLN A 49 22.19 13.51 20.78
C GLN A 49 20.85 13.22 21.46
N GLN A 50 19.77 13.80 20.93
CA GLN A 50 18.44 13.27 21.15
C GLN A 50 18.52 11.77 20.84
N ASN A 51 17.98 10.92 21.72
CA ASN A 51 17.87 9.47 21.50
C ASN A 51 17.15 9.21 20.18
N GLN A 52 17.92 9.18 19.09
CA GLN A 52 17.43 8.94 17.77
C GLN A 52 17.07 7.46 17.67
N SER A 53 15.86 7.18 17.22
CA SER A 53 15.43 5.82 16.95
C SER A 53 16.37 5.19 15.93
N PRO A 54 16.80 3.93 16.10
CA PRO A 54 17.70 3.29 15.14
C PRO A 54 17.02 3.17 13.77
N LEU A 55 17.78 3.27 12.68
CA LEU A 55 17.22 3.21 11.32
C LEU A 55 16.41 1.93 11.08
N LYS A 56 16.86 0.82 11.68
CA LYS A 56 16.16 -0.46 11.70
C LYS A 56 14.70 -0.39 12.17
N SER A 57 14.34 0.55 13.05
CA SER A 57 12.95 0.71 13.52
C SER A 57 11.99 1.12 12.41
N PHE A 58 12.49 1.77 11.34
CA PHE A 58 11.70 2.26 10.21
C PHE A 58 11.65 1.28 9.03
N GLN A 59 12.47 0.24 9.04
CA GLN A 59 12.57 -0.70 7.92
C GLN A 59 11.29 -1.52 7.76
N GLY A 60 10.93 -1.90 6.54
CA GLY A 60 9.79 -2.75 6.25
C GLY A 60 8.98 -2.25 5.07
N TYR A 61 7.81 -2.85 4.88
CA TYR A 61 6.92 -2.55 3.77
C TYR A 61 5.73 -1.73 4.23
N TYR A 62 5.43 -0.66 3.51
CA TYR A 62 4.36 0.28 3.84
C TYR A 62 3.40 0.37 2.66
N GLN A 63 2.16 -0.02 2.88
CA GLN A 63 1.09 -0.07 1.90
C GLN A 63 0.38 1.28 1.80
N LEU A 64 0.22 1.78 0.57
CA LEU A 64 -0.55 2.99 0.30
C LEU A 64 -2.06 2.74 0.45
N PRO A 65 -2.87 3.81 0.58
CA PRO A 65 -4.33 3.67 0.72
C PRO A 65 -5.03 2.93 -0.43
N ASN A 66 -4.44 2.91 -1.64
CA ASN A 66 -4.96 2.17 -2.79
C ASN A 66 -4.73 0.64 -2.69
N LYS A 67 -4.06 0.16 -1.64
CA LYS A 67 -3.76 -1.24 -1.33
C LYS A 67 -2.86 -1.99 -2.31
N VAL A 68 -2.58 -1.46 -3.49
CA VAL A 68 -1.74 -2.11 -4.52
C VAL A 68 -0.33 -1.54 -4.59
N ALA A 69 -0.12 -0.33 -4.08
CA ALA A 69 1.19 0.31 -4.06
C ALA A 69 1.87 0.15 -2.70
N PHE A 70 3.17 -0.13 -2.72
CA PHE A 70 3.98 -0.37 -1.52
C PHE A 70 5.32 0.35 -1.60
N ILE A 71 5.74 0.97 -0.51
CA ILE A 71 7.11 1.45 -0.32
C ILE A 71 7.86 0.45 0.55
N ALA A 72 9.04 0.02 0.10
CA ALA A 72 10.00 -0.65 0.98
C ALA A 72 10.94 0.39 1.59
N PHE A 73 11.09 0.37 2.90
CA PHE A 73 12.17 1.06 3.59
C PHE A 73 13.21 0.06 4.05
N ASP A 74 14.46 0.29 3.70
CA ASP A 74 15.58 -0.57 4.08
C ASP A 74 16.83 0.27 4.32
N GLU A 75 17.77 -0.28 5.07
CA GLU A 75 19.02 0.40 5.40
C GLU A 75 20.14 -0.15 4.53
N GLN A 76 20.88 0.76 3.91
CA GLN A 76 22.04 0.46 3.09
C GLN A 76 23.06 1.59 3.29
N ASP A 77 24.33 1.24 3.47
CA ASP A 77 25.42 2.21 3.65
C ASP A 77 25.15 3.24 4.76
N ASN A 78 24.57 2.76 5.88
CA ASN A 78 24.17 3.57 7.04
C ASN A 78 23.17 4.70 6.71
N ALA A 79 22.40 4.54 5.62
CA ALA A 79 21.34 5.43 5.20
C ALA A 79 20.04 4.66 4.96
N LEU A 80 18.92 5.26 5.36
CA LEU A 80 17.61 4.73 5.03
C LEU A 80 17.32 5.01 3.55
N HIS A 81 16.76 4.04 2.86
CA HIS A 81 16.31 4.16 1.48
C HIS A 81 14.83 3.86 1.39
N ALA A 82 14.12 4.55 0.51
CA ALA A 82 12.74 4.24 0.14
C ALA A 82 12.71 3.69 -1.29
N THR A 83 12.03 2.57 -1.53
CA THR A 83 11.86 1.98 -2.85
C THR A 83 10.38 1.85 -3.20
N GLN A 84 9.96 2.45 -4.31
CA GLN A 84 8.60 2.32 -4.84
C GLN A 84 8.44 1.00 -5.58
N LEU A 85 7.65 0.08 -5.05
CA LEU A 85 7.57 -1.28 -5.60
C LEU A 85 6.70 -1.43 -6.86
N TRP A 86 6.05 -0.35 -7.32
CA TRP A 86 5.16 -0.34 -8.48
C TRP A 86 5.68 0.46 -9.69
N ASP A 87 6.70 1.29 -9.53
CA ASP A 87 7.20 2.21 -10.56
C ASP A 87 8.68 1.93 -10.86
N GLN A 88 8.93 0.87 -11.64
CA GLN A 88 10.28 0.41 -12.02
C GLN A 88 11.25 0.20 -10.85
N LYS A 89 10.73 0.05 -9.62
CA LYS A 89 11.52 -0.03 -8.39
C LYS A 89 12.41 1.20 -8.16
N LYS A 90 11.91 2.39 -8.48
CA LYS A 90 12.62 3.65 -8.21
C LYS A 90 12.96 3.76 -6.73
N ARG A 91 14.23 4.10 -6.45
CA ARG A 91 14.83 4.10 -5.11
C ARG A 91 15.39 5.47 -4.77
N TYR A 92 15.18 5.88 -3.53
CA TYR A 92 15.52 7.20 -3.00
C TYR A 92 16.36 7.05 -1.74
N GLN A 93 17.57 7.61 -1.72
CA GLN A 93 18.32 7.77 -0.47
C GLN A 93 17.66 8.84 0.39
N LEU A 94 17.49 8.58 1.68
CA LEU A 94 16.86 9.50 2.61
C LEU A 94 17.87 10.16 3.54
N VAL A 95 17.69 11.45 3.77
CA VAL A 95 18.43 12.25 4.73
C VAL A 95 17.54 12.44 5.97
N ARG A 96 18.04 12.02 7.13
CA ARG A 96 17.35 12.20 8.40
C ARG A 96 17.36 13.67 8.80
N LYS A 97 16.19 14.23 9.12
CA LYS A 97 16.04 15.61 9.59
C LYS A 97 15.91 15.66 11.11
N ASP A 98 15.16 14.71 11.69
CA ASP A 98 15.04 14.54 13.14
C ASP A 98 14.73 13.06 13.50
N ASN A 99 14.20 12.80 14.70
CA ASN A 99 13.90 11.45 15.15
C ASN A 99 12.90 10.71 14.24
N THR A 100 11.91 11.40 13.66
CA THR A 100 10.81 10.80 12.88
C THR A 100 10.71 11.31 11.44
N HIS A 101 11.39 12.42 11.12
CA HIS A 101 11.34 13.04 9.80
C HIS A 101 12.58 12.73 8.96
N PHE A 102 12.31 12.41 7.70
CA PHE A 102 13.28 12.15 6.66
C PHE A 102 12.87 12.89 5.38
N GLU A 103 13.83 13.10 4.50
CA GLU A 103 13.60 13.70 3.19
C GLU A 103 14.44 12.97 2.14
N SER A 104 13.90 12.73 0.95
CA SER A 104 14.70 12.20 -0.15
C SER A 104 15.80 13.18 -0.54
N LYS A 105 17.03 12.69 -0.67
CA LYS A 105 18.24 13.51 -0.85
C LYS A 105 18.19 14.45 -2.06
N ASN A 106 17.62 14.01 -3.18
CA ASN A 106 17.64 14.78 -4.44
C ASN A 106 16.28 15.39 -4.78
N GLU A 107 15.18 14.78 -4.34
CA GLU A 107 13.83 15.15 -4.76
C GLU A 107 13.07 16.00 -3.73
N GLY A 108 13.57 16.12 -2.49
CA GLY A 108 12.88 16.88 -1.44
C GLY A 108 11.56 16.28 -0.94
N TYR A 109 11.27 15.01 -1.24
CA TYR A 109 10.08 14.31 -0.77
C TYR A 109 10.16 14.05 0.74
N SER A 110 9.23 14.60 1.50
CA SER A 110 9.15 14.41 2.95
C SER A 110 8.54 13.07 3.33
N ILE A 111 9.11 12.45 4.38
CA ILE A 111 8.59 11.25 5.04
C ILE A 111 8.58 11.50 6.55
N GLU A 112 7.44 11.27 7.19
CA GLU A 112 7.27 11.28 8.64
C GLU A 112 6.85 9.89 9.10
N PHE A 113 7.61 9.26 10.00
CA PHE A 113 7.24 7.98 10.60
C PHE A 113 6.38 8.18 11.84
N LEU A 114 5.23 7.52 11.90
CA LEU A 114 4.25 7.65 12.97
C LEU A 114 4.19 6.39 13.82
N LYS A 115 4.06 6.58 15.14
CA LYS A 115 3.92 5.50 16.11
C LYS A 115 2.44 5.16 16.33
N ASN A 116 2.16 3.87 16.57
CA ASN A 116 0.86 3.46 17.12
C ASN A 116 0.79 3.74 18.64
N SER A 117 -0.34 3.37 19.25
CA SER A 117 -0.55 3.46 20.70
C SER A 117 0.45 2.64 21.54
N SER A 118 1.07 1.61 20.96
CA SER A 118 2.11 0.78 21.60
C SER A 118 3.51 1.39 21.50
N GLY A 119 3.67 2.49 20.76
CA GLY A 119 4.95 3.16 20.55
C GLY A 119 5.77 2.64 19.36
N ASP A 120 5.23 1.72 18.57
CA ASP A 120 5.89 1.14 17.39
C ASP A 120 5.62 1.97 16.15
N PHE A 121 6.65 2.20 15.34
CA PHE A 121 6.50 2.81 14.02
C PHE A 121 5.72 1.88 13.09
N SER A 122 4.45 2.23 12.88
CA SER A 122 3.46 1.44 12.17
C SER A 122 2.94 2.15 10.92
N GLN A 123 3.26 3.43 10.76
CA GLN A 123 2.82 4.23 9.62
C GLN A 123 3.93 5.15 9.11
N ALA A 124 3.81 5.55 7.86
CA ALA A 124 4.64 6.57 7.24
C ALA A 124 3.76 7.56 6.46
N LYS A 125 3.85 8.85 6.79
CA LYS A 125 3.20 9.94 6.06
C LYS A 125 4.15 10.50 5.02
N LEU A 126 3.83 10.28 3.75
CA LEU A 126 4.61 10.75 2.60
C LEU A 126 4.06 12.08 2.10
N LEU A 127 4.95 12.99 1.73
CA LEU A 127 4.62 14.30 1.15
C LEU A 127 3.62 15.09 2.01
N GLY A 128 3.68 14.92 3.34
CA GLY A 128 2.78 15.54 4.30
C GLY A 128 1.30 15.14 4.21
N ARG A 129 0.92 14.16 3.36
CA ARG A 129 -0.49 13.86 3.07
C ARG A 129 -0.85 12.38 2.93
N ILE A 130 0.05 11.54 2.40
CA ILE A 130 -0.27 10.14 2.10
C ILE A 130 0.16 9.27 3.26
N VAL A 131 -0.79 8.82 4.07
CA VAL A 131 -0.50 7.88 5.17
C VAL A 131 -0.46 6.45 4.61
N CYS A 132 0.68 5.79 4.80
CA CYS A 132 0.91 4.41 4.45
C CYS A 132 0.95 3.56 5.72
N GLU A 133 0.35 2.37 5.68
CA GLU A 133 0.33 1.41 6.79
C GLU A 133 1.45 0.39 6.63
N ARG A 134 2.23 0.14 7.70
CA ARG A 134 3.24 -0.91 7.71
C ARG A 134 2.56 -2.27 7.67
N VAL A 135 3.00 -3.14 6.77
CA VAL A 135 2.49 -4.51 6.61
C VAL A 135 3.54 -5.54 7.05
N PRO A 136 3.11 -6.68 7.63
CA PRO A 136 4.01 -7.69 8.17
C PRO A 136 4.54 -8.68 7.10
N PHE A 137 4.32 -8.41 5.81
CA PHE A 137 4.65 -9.30 4.71
C PHE A 137 5.44 -8.58 3.61
N ASP A 138 6.18 -9.35 2.82
CA ASP A 138 6.85 -8.86 1.61
C ASP A 138 5.87 -8.90 0.43
N PRO A 139 5.48 -7.74 -0.14
CA PRO A 139 4.49 -7.69 -1.21
C PRO A 139 4.98 -8.30 -2.54
N ASN A 140 6.29 -8.57 -2.69
CA ASN A 140 6.85 -9.25 -3.86
C ASN A 140 6.85 -10.79 -3.71
N LYS A 141 6.54 -11.32 -2.53
CA LYS A 141 6.53 -12.75 -2.26
C LYS A 141 5.11 -13.30 -2.20
N ILE A 142 4.90 -14.42 -2.87
CA ILE A 142 3.67 -15.19 -2.71
C ILE A 142 3.76 -15.95 -1.40
N ALA A 143 2.80 -15.74 -0.50
CA ALA A 143 2.73 -16.48 0.76
C ALA A 143 2.29 -17.93 0.51
N SER A 144 2.76 -18.86 1.33
CA SER A 144 2.26 -20.24 1.29
C SER A 144 1.12 -20.38 2.28
N LEU A 145 -0.08 -20.68 1.79
CA LEU A 145 -1.27 -20.92 2.62
C LEU A 145 -1.66 -22.40 2.55
N THR A 146 -2.10 -22.93 3.67
CA THR A 146 -2.63 -24.30 3.74
C THR A 146 -3.99 -24.39 3.06
N ALA A 147 -4.37 -25.60 2.63
CA ALA A 147 -5.70 -25.85 2.08
C ALA A 147 -6.82 -25.47 3.07
N SER A 148 -6.58 -25.63 4.38
CA SER A 148 -7.54 -25.23 5.43
C SER A 148 -7.75 -23.72 5.45
N GLN A 149 -6.66 -22.93 5.42
CA GLN A 149 -6.73 -21.46 5.38
C GLN A 149 -7.47 -20.97 4.12
N LEU A 150 -7.15 -21.51 2.94
CA LEU A 150 -7.86 -21.14 1.70
C LEU A 150 -9.34 -21.52 1.75
N LYS A 151 -9.67 -22.70 2.32
CA LYS A 151 -11.05 -23.17 2.45
C LYS A 151 -11.88 -22.27 3.37
N GLN A 152 -11.31 -21.71 4.43
CA GLN A 152 -12.02 -20.77 5.31
C GLN A 152 -12.48 -19.49 4.59
N LEU A 153 -11.72 -19.04 3.58
CA LEU A 153 -12.03 -17.86 2.76
C LEU A 153 -13.04 -18.15 1.66
N SER A 154 -13.26 -19.43 1.35
CA SER A 154 -14.15 -19.85 0.27
C SER A 154 -15.62 -19.63 0.63
N GLY A 155 -16.46 -19.44 -0.38
CA GLY A 155 -17.91 -19.27 -0.21
C GLY A 155 -18.51 -18.34 -1.24
N THR A 156 -19.81 -18.06 -1.06
CA THR A 156 -20.52 -17.05 -1.83
C THR A 156 -20.53 -15.74 -1.07
N TYR A 157 -20.28 -14.64 -1.77
CA TYR A 157 -20.30 -13.29 -1.21
C TYR A 157 -21.31 -12.43 -1.97
N LEU A 158 -22.11 -11.66 -1.24
CA LEU A 158 -23.14 -10.76 -1.75
C LEU A 158 -22.68 -9.31 -1.59
N MET A 159 -22.86 -8.48 -2.60
CA MET A 159 -22.51 -7.06 -2.47
C MET A 159 -23.43 -6.40 -1.43
N ALA A 160 -22.84 -5.73 -0.43
CA ALA A 160 -23.57 -5.27 0.76
C ALA A 160 -24.73 -4.29 0.46
N ASN A 161 -24.65 -3.55 -0.64
CA ASN A 161 -25.65 -2.58 -1.06
C ASN A 161 -26.50 -3.04 -2.27
N ASP A 162 -26.24 -4.22 -2.83
CA ASP A 162 -27.00 -4.79 -3.95
C ASP A 162 -26.81 -6.31 -4.04
N ASN A 163 -27.68 -7.06 -3.36
CA ASN A 163 -27.61 -8.52 -3.29
C ASN A 163 -27.85 -9.24 -4.63
N ASN A 164 -28.16 -8.52 -5.72
CA ASN A 164 -28.18 -9.08 -7.07
C ASN A 164 -26.78 -9.45 -7.56
N PHE A 165 -25.75 -8.77 -7.06
CA PHE A 165 -24.37 -9.08 -7.36
C PHE A 165 -23.84 -10.14 -6.41
N LYS A 166 -23.37 -11.24 -6.99
CA LYS A 166 -22.84 -12.39 -6.28
C LYS A 166 -21.49 -12.78 -6.85
N ILE A 167 -20.60 -13.14 -5.94
CA ILE A 167 -19.27 -13.65 -6.24
C ILE A 167 -19.09 -14.99 -5.55
N THR A 168 -18.46 -15.95 -6.21
CA THR A 168 -17.92 -17.14 -5.54
C THR A 168 -16.42 -17.02 -5.40
N ILE A 169 -15.90 -17.43 -4.23
CA ILE A 169 -14.48 -17.57 -3.95
C ILE A 169 -14.19 -19.06 -3.79
N GLU A 170 -13.25 -19.56 -4.59
CA GLU A 170 -12.88 -20.98 -4.63
C GLU A 170 -11.36 -21.14 -4.44
N PRO A 171 -10.88 -22.15 -3.68
CA PRO A 171 -9.46 -22.43 -3.59
C PRO A 171 -8.90 -22.92 -4.94
N SER A 172 -7.66 -22.56 -5.20
CA SER A 172 -6.86 -23.09 -6.31
C SER A 172 -5.49 -23.53 -5.81
N ALA A 173 -4.68 -24.14 -6.68
CA ALA A 173 -3.32 -24.55 -6.32
C ALA A 173 -2.40 -23.36 -5.97
N GLN A 174 -2.68 -22.16 -6.49
CA GLN A 174 -1.85 -20.96 -6.31
C GLN A 174 -2.47 -19.92 -5.36
N GLY A 175 -3.69 -20.14 -4.87
CA GLY A 175 -4.41 -19.19 -4.03
C GLY A 175 -5.92 -19.30 -4.19
N LEU A 176 -6.57 -18.25 -4.67
CA LEU A 176 -8.03 -18.16 -4.80
C LEU A 176 -8.46 -17.81 -6.23
N ILE A 177 -9.62 -18.29 -6.63
CA ILE A 177 -10.32 -17.86 -7.85
C ILE A 177 -11.59 -17.15 -7.41
N LEU A 178 -11.76 -15.93 -7.92
CA LEU A 178 -12.98 -15.15 -7.80
C LEU A 178 -13.78 -15.32 -9.08
N LYS A 179 -15.05 -15.73 -8.98
CA LYS A 179 -15.98 -15.80 -10.12
C LYS A 179 -17.17 -14.88 -9.92
N GLN A 180 -17.40 -14.00 -10.89
CA GLN A 180 -18.56 -13.11 -10.96
C GLN A 180 -19.76 -13.88 -11.50
N LEU A 181 -20.88 -13.97 -10.76
CA LEU A 181 -22.03 -14.80 -11.19
C LEU A 181 -22.93 -14.11 -12.23
N TRP A 182 -22.77 -12.81 -12.47
CA TRP A 182 -23.57 -12.08 -13.46
C TRP A 182 -23.04 -12.19 -14.90
N ASP A 183 -21.74 -12.40 -15.07
CA ASP A 183 -21.10 -12.51 -16.40
C ASP A 183 -20.10 -13.68 -16.52
N ASN A 184 -19.95 -14.50 -15.47
CA ASN A 184 -19.03 -15.63 -15.38
C ASN A 184 -17.54 -15.28 -15.53
N LYS A 185 -17.15 -14.00 -15.41
CA LYS A 185 -15.74 -13.65 -15.42
C LYS A 185 -15.04 -14.18 -14.18
N THR A 186 -13.82 -14.67 -14.38
CA THR A 186 -12.96 -15.19 -13.33
C THR A 186 -11.70 -14.35 -13.18
N VAL A 187 -11.22 -14.18 -11.95
CA VAL A 187 -9.94 -13.54 -11.64
C VAL A 187 -9.19 -14.43 -10.65
N SER A 188 -7.94 -14.77 -10.98
CA SER A 188 -7.06 -15.54 -10.11
C SER A 188 -6.29 -14.61 -9.17
N PHE A 189 -6.16 -15.02 -7.92
CA PHE A 189 -5.51 -14.28 -6.85
C PHE A 189 -4.44 -15.12 -6.16
N THR A 190 -3.28 -14.52 -5.91
CA THR A 190 -2.18 -15.11 -5.15
C THR A 190 -2.05 -14.39 -3.80
N PRO A 191 -1.81 -15.12 -2.70
CA PRO A 191 -1.73 -14.52 -1.37
C PRO A 191 -0.44 -13.72 -1.20
N ARG A 192 -0.53 -12.62 -0.43
CA ARG A 192 0.61 -11.94 0.18
C ARG A 192 0.59 -12.08 1.70
N SER A 193 -0.60 -12.31 2.27
CA SER A 193 -0.82 -12.79 3.63
C SER A 193 -2.05 -13.70 3.66
N GLU A 194 -2.44 -14.17 4.83
CA GLU A 194 -3.65 -15.00 5.01
C GLU A 194 -4.94 -14.30 4.55
N LEU A 195 -5.01 -12.96 4.68
CA LEU A 195 -6.23 -12.19 4.41
C LEU A 195 -6.07 -11.15 3.31
N PHE A 196 -4.90 -11.08 2.67
CA PHE A 196 -4.61 -10.11 1.61
C PHE A 196 -4.01 -10.79 0.39
N PHE A 197 -4.65 -10.61 -0.75
CA PHE A 197 -4.30 -11.22 -2.02
C PHE A 197 -4.23 -10.17 -3.12
N LEU A 198 -3.44 -10.47 -4.15
CA LEU A 198 -3.35 -9.69 -5.38
C LEU A 198 -3.57 -10.59 -6.59
N ASN A 199 -4.17 -10.06 -7.65
CA ASN A 199 -4.14 -10.72 -8.94
C ASN A 199 -2.72 -10.81 -9.50
N GLU A 200 -2.55 -11.58 -10.58
CA GLU A 200 -1.24 -11.85 -11.20
C GLU A 200 -0.45 -10.59 -11.53
N ASP A 201 -1.13 -9.59 -12.09
CA ASP A 201 -0.58 -8.30 -12.51
C ASP A 201 -0.50 -7.27 -11.36
N GLY A 202 -0.92 -7.63 -10.14
CA GLY A 202 -0.74 -6.81 -8.93
C GLY A 202 -1.59 -5.55 -8.86
N THR A 203 -2.59 -5.42 -9.73
CA THR A 203 -3.43 -4.23 -9.91
C THR A 203 -4.75 -4.29 -9.14
N PHE A 204 -5.13 -5.49 -8.70
CA PHE A 204 -6.42 -5.76 -8.07
C PHE A 204 -6.19 -6.41 -6.70
N PRO A 205 -6.50 -5.69 -5.59
CA PRO A 205 -6.46 -6.26 -4.25
C PRO A 205 -7.77 -6.97 -3.90
N LEU A 206 -7.62 -8.08 -3.17
CA LEU A 206 -8.69 -8.82 -2.53
C LEU A 206 -8.34 -8.95 -1.05
N THR A 207 -9.17 -8.36 -0.19
CA THR A 207 -8.92 -8.32 1.27
C THR A 207 -10.09 -8.96 2.00
N PHE A 208 -9.81 -9.83 2.96
CA PHE A 208 -10.81 -10.43 3.84
C PHE A 208 -10.76 -9.80 5.22
N SER A 209 -11.91 -9.71 5.89
CA SER A 209 -11.99 -9.35 7.30
C SER A 209 -12.57 -10.51 8.09
N VAL A 210 -12.02 -10.70 9.29
CA VAL A 210 -12.43 -11.72 10.23
C VAL A 210 -13.04 -11.03 11.44
N ALA A 211 -14.21 -11.48 11.85
CA ALA A 211 -14.81 -11.13 13.12
C ALA A 211 -15.26 -12.42 13.82
N ASN A 212 -15.09 -12.47 15.15
CA ASN A 212 -15.41 -13.65 15.97
C ASN A 212 -14.77 -14.96 15.46
N GLY A 213 -13.56 -14.86 14.88
CA GLY A 213 -12.83 -16.01 14.32
C GLY A 213 -13.39 -16.55 13.00
N LYS A 214 -14.35 -15.87 12.36
CA LYS A 214 -14.93 -16.24 11.07
C LYS A 214 -14.72 -15.14 10.05
N VAL A 215 -14.53 -15.54 8.79
CA VAL A 215 -14.51 -14.61 7.66
C VAL A 215 -15.95 -14.16 7.42
N GLU A 216 -16.22 -12.88 7.65
CA GLU A 216 -17.56 -12.31 7.48
C GLU A 216 -17.66 -11.45 6.22
N GLN A 217 -16.55 -10.83 5.81
CA GLN A 217 -16.58 -9.85 4.72
C GLN A 217 -15.32 -9.91 3.86
N MET A 218 -15.48 -9.37 2.66
CA MET A 218 -14.45 -9.25 1.66
C MET A 218 -14.57 -7.88 1.00
N THR A 219 -13.44 -7.21 0.79
CA THR A 219 -13.35 -5.99 -0.03
C THR A 219 -12.62 -6.31 -1.32
N CYS A 220 -13.25 -5.97 -2.44
CA CYS A 220 -12.69 -6.05 -3.78
C CYS A 220 -13.36 -4.99 -4.66
N PHE A 221 -12.95 -4.83 -5.93
CA PHE A 221 -13.33 -3.72 -6.80
C PHE A 221 -13.17 -2.36 -6.09
N GLU A 222 -11.92 -2.05 -5.72
CA GLU A 222 -11.55 -0.87 -4.93
C GLU A 222 -12.05 -0.93 -3.47
N LYS A 223 -13.30 -0.49 -3.23
CA LYS A 223 -13.88 -0.33 -1.90
C LYS A 223 -15.23 -1.03 -1.75
N ASP A 224 -15.66 -1.80 -2.75
CA ASP A 224 -16.92 -2.52 -2.66
C ASP A 224 -16.84 -3.56 -1.54
N LEU A 225 -17.85 -3.53 -0.67
CA LEU A 225 -17.98 -4.44 0.45
C LEU A 225 -18.87 -5.61 0.06
N TRP A 226 -18.40 -6.81 0.34
CA TRP A 226 -19.08 -8.06 0.05
C TRP A 226 -19.23 -8.86 1.34
N LEU A 227 -20.45 -9.24 1.68
CA LEU A 227 -20.78 -10.01 2.86
C LEU A 227 -20.83 -11.48 2.50
N LYS A 228 -20.20 -12.33 3.32
CA LYS A 228 -20.28 -13.76 3.14
C LYS A 228 -21.74 -14.21 3.35
N ALA A 229 -22.29 -14.91 2.37
CA ALA A 229 -23.55 -15.64 2.55
C ALA A 229 -23.20 -16.95 3.25
N ASP A 230 -23.81 -17.17 4.42
CA ASP A 230 -23.65 -18.37 5.25
C ASP A 230 -23.83 -19.69 4.47
#